data_AF-A0A3N0Z0Y7-F1
#
_entry.id   AF-A0A3N0Z0Y7-F1
#
_cell.length_a   1.000
_cell.length_b   1.000
_cell.length_c   1.000
_cell.angle_alpha   90.00
_cell.angle_beta   90.00
_cell.angle_gamma   90.00
#
_symmetry.space_group_name_H-M   'P 1'
#
loop_
_entity.id
_entity.type
_entity.pdbx_description
1 polymer ?
#
loop_
_entity_poly.entity_id
_entity_poly.type
_entity_poly.pdbx_seq_one_letter_code
_entity_poly.pdbx_strand_id
1 'polypeptide(L)'
;MNKLQPQFDVLKLGLKDCNEKLVDVESGLSGMHDRMDEAERVCKALQKENKELRDKNEKLESYSRRFNLRVFGLDKDMEKGKPTEFMESLFSEIFKDKLSYKLEVEIAHRVGPVTKHGSRPMIVRMQRYVAKEAILQIAKQEKVLHFKGMKVKIFPDLTAEVSKRRAQFKDLRMKLHQAGVKHVLIYPATLIITFNGDIKYFQDQKSGEIYYNQMIGPTLSGNQVDQ
;
A
#
# COMPACT_ATOMS: atom_id res chain seq x y z
N MET A 1 49.76 17.00 -70.01
CA MET A 1 49.53 16.57 -68.61
C MET A 1 48.79 17.62 -67.74
N ASN A 2 48.21 18.71 -68.27
CA ASN A 2 47.67 19.83 -67.45
C ASN A 2 46.13 19.88 -67.26
N LYS A 3 45.35 18.89 -67.71
CA LYS A 3 43.88 18.92 -67.55
C LYS A 3 43.34 18.32 -66.24
N LEU A 4 44.16 17.53 -65.53
CA LEU A 4 43.77 16.83 -64.29
C LEU A 4 44.04 17.63 -63.02
N GLN A 5 44.98 18.58 -63.05
CA GLN A 5 45.33 19.43 -61.91
C GLN A 5 44.14 20.20 -61.30
N PRO A 6 43.30 20.91 -62.08
CA PRO A 6 42.18 21.65 -61.52
C PRO A 6 41.10 20.74 -60.90
N GLN A 7 40.92 19.52 -61.43
CA GLN A 7 39.99 18.55 -60.83
C GLN A 7 40.52 18.01 -59.51
N PHE A 8 41.84 17.78 -59.42
CA PHE A 8 42.51 17.37 -58.19
C PHE A 8 42.45 18.46 -57.11
N ASP A 9 42.61 19.73 -57.49
CA ASP A 9 42.52 20.86 -56.57
C ASP A 9 41.09 21.03 -56.01
N VAL A 10 40.06 20.85 -56.85
CA VAL A 10 38.65 20.85 -56.42
C VAL A 10 38.35 19.70 -55.45
N LEU A 11 38.85 18.49 -55.74
CA LEU A 11 38.71 17.34 -54.84
C LEU A 11 39.41 17.57 -53.51
N LYS A 12 40.60 18.19 -53.52
CA LYS A 12 41.36 18.51 -52.31
C LYS A 12 40.63 19.54 -51.44
N LEU A 13 40.00 20.54 -52.05
CA LEU A 13 39.16 21.51 -51.35
C LEU A 13 37.93 20.82 -50.74
N GLY A 14 37.21 19.99 -51.51
CA GLY A 14 36.06 19.25 -51.01
C GLY A 14 36.40 18.28 -49.88
N LEU A 15 37.57 17.64 -49.93
CA LEU A 15 38.07 16.78 -48.85
C LEU A 15 38.38 17.60 -47.58
N LYS A 16 38.94 18.80 -47.73
CA LYS A 16 39.20 19.70 -46.60
C LYS A 16 37.90 20.14 -45.94
N ASP A 17 36.90 20.59 -46.71
CA ASP A 17 35.59 20.98 -46.21
C ASP A 17 34.87 19.81 -45.52
N CYS A 18 34.99 18.60 -46.08
CA CYS A 18 34.43 17.39 -45.48
C CYS A 18 35.12 17.07 -44.15
N ASN A 19 36.44 17.22 -44.06
CA ASN A 19 37.19 17.00 -42.84
C ASN A 19 36.82 18.04 -41.75
N GLU A 20 36.68 19.32 -42.12
CA GLU A 20 36.24 20.37 -41.19
C GLU A 20 34.84 20.07 -40.63
N LYS A 21 33.88 19.69 -41.48
CA LYS A 21 32.54 19.27 -41.03
C LYS A 21 32.54 18.01 -40.16
N LEU A 22 33.43 17.06 -40.45
CA LEU A 22 33.55 15.83 -39.68
C LEU A 22 34.04 16.13 -38.25
N VAL A 23 35.05 17.00 -38.11
CA VAL A 23 35.54 17.46 -36.81
C VAL A 23 34.44 18.19 -36.02
N ASP A 24 33.64 19.03 -36.68
CA ASP A 24 32.51 19.71 -36.03
C ASP A 24 31.46 18.72 -35.52
N VAL A 25 31.13 17.69 -36.32
CA VAL A 25 30.18 16.64 -35.93
C VAL A 25 30.74 15.80 -34.77
N GLU A 26 32.01 15.40 -34.80
CA GLU A 26 32.65 14.64 -33.73
C GLU A 26 32.65 15.42 -32.41
N SER A 27 32.98 16.71 -32.45
CA SER A 27 32.91 17.61 -31.31
C SER A 27 31.48 17.73 -30.76
N GLY A 28 30.49 17.90 -31.65
CA GLY A 28 29.07 17.93 -31.28
C GLY A 28 28.58 16.63 -30.66
N LEU A 29 29.01 15.48 -31.18
CA LEU A 29 28.69 14.15 -30.65
C LEU A 29 29.30 13.94 -29.27
N SER A 30 30.56 14.33 -29.06
CA SER A 30 31.21 14.27 -27.73
C SER A 30 30.44 15.12 -26.72
N GLY A 31 30.12 16.36 -27.06
CA GLY A 31 29.36 17.25 -26.18
C GLY A 31 27.94 16.73 -25.90
N MET A 32 27.31 16.05 -26.86
CA MET A 32 26.02 15.41 -26.65
C MET A 32 26.12 14.16 -25.76
N HIS A 33 27.20 13.37 -25.89
CA HIS A 33 27.45 12.22 -25.03
C HIS A 33 27.64 12.64 -23.57
N ASP A 34 28.44 13.67 -23.31
CA ASP A 34 28.66 14.21 -21.96
C ASP A 34 27.35 14.70 -21.32
N ARG A 35 26.49 15.37 -22.10
CA ARG A 35 25.18 15.82 -21.64
C ARG A 35 24.22 14.66 -21.38
N MET A 36 24.29 13.60 -22.17
CA MET A 36 23.48 12.40 -21.99
C MET A 36 23.89 11.66 -20.70
N ASP A 37 25.19 11.54 -20.46
CA ASP A 37 25.73 10.94 -19.23
C ASP A 37 25.32 11.73 -17.99
N GLU A 38 25.41 13.06 -18.04
CA GLU A 38 24.99 13.92 -16.92
C GLU A 38 23.47 13.81 -16.70
N ALA A 39 22.67 13.82 -17.76
CA ALA A 39 21.23 13.62 -17.66
C ALA A 39 20.88 12.26 -17.02
N GLU A 40 21.58 11.18 -17.40
CA GLU A 40 21.37 9.86 -16.80
C GLU A 40 21.72 9.84 -15.30
N ARG A 41 22.83 10.49 -14.91
CA ARG A 41 23.21 10.63 -13.49
C ARG A 41 22.15 11.37 -12.70
N VAL A 42 21.69 12.52 -13.20
CA VAL A 42 20.62 13.32 -12.56
C VAL A 42 19.32 12.52 -12.47
N CYS A 43 18.93 11.81 -13.54
CA CYS A 43 17.73 10.96 -13.52
C CYS A 43 17.82 9.86 -12.45
N LYS A 44 18.97 9.18 -12.31
CA LYS A 44 19.18 8.16 -11.27
C LYS A 44 19.12 8.77 -9.86
N ALA A 45 19.72 9.94 -9.66
CA ALA A 45 19.69 10.66 -8.39
C ALA A 45 18.25 11.06 -8.01
N LEU A 46 17.50 11.65 -8.95
CA LEU A 46 16.11 12.04 -8.76
C LEU A 46 15.19 10.84 -8.49
N GLN A 47 15.40 9.71 -9.18
CA GLN A 47 14.65 8.47 -8.91
C GLN A 47 14.87 7.97 -7.49
N LYS A 48 16.12 8.03 -7.00
CA LYS A 48 16.46 7.65 -5.63
C LYS A 48 15.79 8.57 -4.61
N GLU A 49 15.92 9.88 -4.77
CA GLU A 49 15.30 10.86 -3.87
C GLU A 49 13.78 10.75 -3.87
N ASN A 50 13.16 10.57 -5.05
CA ASN A 50 11.71 10.40 -5.16
C ASN A 50 11.23 9.16 -4.39
N LYS A 51 11.99 8.05 -4.44
CA LYS A 51 11.69 6.85 -3.65
C LYS A 51 11.78 7.13 -2.15
N GLU A 52 12.84 7.80 -1.69
CA GLU A 52 13.03 8.15 -0.27
C GLU A 52 11.90 9.06 0.25
N LEU A 53 11.49 10.04 -0.55
CA LEU A 53 10.38 10.93 -0.24
C LEU A 53 9.04 10.17 -0.17
N ARG A 54 8.77 9.26 -1.10
CA ARG A 54 7.57 8.41 -1.06
C ARG A 54 7.54 7.55 0.19
N ASP A 55 8.65 6.91 0.54
CA ASP A 55 8.76 6.06 1.73
C ASP A 55 8.57 6.87 3.02
N LYS A 56 9.11 8.10 3.08
CA LYS A 56 8.92 9.00 4.22
C LYS A 56 7.46 9.47 4.32
N ASN A 57 6.85 9.85 3.20
CA ASN A 57 5.45 10.28 3.17
C ASN A 57 4.51 9.16 3.62
N GLU A 58 4.71 7.94 3.13
CA GLU A 58 3.94 6.77 3.54
C GLU A 58 4.05 6.50 5.06
N LYS A 59 5.26 6.63 5.63
CA LYS A 59 5.46 6.49 7.08
C LYS A 59 4.71 7.57 7.88
N LEU A 60 4.78 8.82 7.44
CA LEU A 60 4.10 9.94 8.10
C LEU A 60 2.58 9.79 8.02
N GLU A 61 2.06 9.44 6.85
CA GLU A 61 0.62 9.23 6.65
C GLU A 61 0.12 8.05 7.49
N SER A 62 0.84 6.92 7.46
CA SER A 62 0.54 5.76 8.31
C SER A 62 0.53 6.11 9.80
N TYR A 63 1.50 6.90 10.26
CA TYR A 63 1.58 7.32 11.67
C TYR A 63 0.38 8.20 12.05
N SER A 64 0.03 9.17 11.20
CA SER A 64 -1.12 10.05 11.39
C SER A 64 -2.44 9.29 11.49
N ARG A 65 -2.61 8.24 10.68
CA ARG A 65 -3.82 7.39 10.65
C ARG A 65 -3.86 6.33 11.76
N ARG A 66 -2.82 6.16 12.57
CA ARG A 66 -2.72 5.05 13.54
C ARG A 66 -3.86 5.00 14.56
N PHE A 67 -4.40 6.17 14.92
CA PHE A 67 -5.51 6.34 15.85
C PHE A 67 -6.88 6.34 15.17
N ASN A 68 -6.91 6.24 13.84
CA ASN A 68 -8.11 6.30 13.05
C ASN A 68 -8.76 4.91 12.89
N LEU A 69 -10.08 4.94 12.90
CA LEU A 69 -10.98 3.85 12.58
C LEU A 69 -11.79 4.23 11.35
N ARG A 70 -12.18 3.23 10.56
CA ARG A 70 -13.09 3.39 9.44
C ARG A 70 -14.37 2.59 9.71
N VAL A 71 -15.49 3.31 9.77
CA VAL A 71 -16.80 2.76 10.14
C VAL A 71 -17.71 2.73 8.91
N PHE A 72 -18.34 1.59 8.67
CA PHE A 72 -19.23 1.32 7.53
C PHE A 72 -20.60 0.84 8.01
N GLY A 73 -21.61 0.97 7.16
CA GLY A 73 -22.97 0.50 7.43
C GLY A 73 -23.84 1.50 8.21
N LEU A 74 -23.51 2.78 8.11
CA LEU A 74 -24.29 3.87 8.70
C LEU A 74 -25.15 4.53 7.62
N ASP A 75 -26.43 4.75 7.93
CA ASP A 75 -27.36 5.44 7.04
C ASP A 75 -26.97 6.91 6.84
N LYS A 76 -27.59 7.52 5.82
CA LYS A 76 -27.28 8.89 5.42
C LYS A 76 -27.71 9.89 6.50
N ASP A 77 -26.84 10.87 6.79
CA ASP A 77 -27.12 12.06 7.60
C ASP A 77 -27.63 11.81 9.03
N MET A 78 -27.37 10.61 9.59
CA MET A 78 -27.73 10.27 10.98
C MET A 78 -27.07 11.17 12.02
N GLU A 79 -25.92 11.76 11.68
CA GLU A 79 -25.17 12.64 12.58
C GLU A 79 -25.87 13.98 12.82
N LYS A 80 -26.79 14.38 11.93
CA LYS A 80 -27.47 15.69 11.97
C LYS A 80 -26.49 16.86 12.12
N GLY A 81 -25.36 16.81 11.43
CA GLY A 81 -24.31 17.83 11.47
C GLY A 81 -23.33 17.72 12.66
N LYS A 82 -23.50 16.76 13.56
CA LYS A 82 -22.64 16.52 14.73
C LYS A 82 -21.95 15.15 14.68
N PRO A 83 -21.03 14.93 13.73
CA PRO A 83 -20.44 13.60 13.48
C PRO A 83 -19.63 13.06 14.67
N THR A 84 -18.88 13.91 15.37
CA THR A 84 -18.08 13.50 16.52
C THR A 84 -18.96 13.03 17.68
N GLU A 85 -19.96 13.82 18.08
CA GLU A 85 -20.90 13.47 19.15
C GLU A 85 -21.71 12.21 18.82
N PHE A 86 -22.14 12.08 17.55
CA PHE A 86 -22.83 10.89 17.07
C PHE A 86 -21.96 9.64 17.21
N MET A 87 -20.70 9.70 16.78
CA MET A 87 -19.80 8.54 16.86
C MET A 87 -19.45 8.17 18.30
N GLU A 88 -19.28 9.16 19.18
CA GLU A 88 -19.06 8.91 20.62
C GLU A 88 -20.26 8.19 21.25
N SER A 89 -21.49 8.64 20.92
CA SER A 89 -22.74 8.02 21.38
C SER A 89 -22.91 6.61 20.83
N LEU A 90 -22.65 6.42 19.53
CA LEU A 90 -22.74 5.12 18.86
C LEU A 90 -21.75 4.11 19.45
N PHE A 91 -20.50 4.52 19.65
CA PHE A 91 -19.50 3.65 20.27
C PHE A 91 -19.86 3.32 21.73
N SER A 92 -20.37 4.29 22.49
CA SER A 92 -20.87 4.03 23.85
C SER A 92 -21.97 2.98 23.85
N GLU A 93 -22.94 3.05 22.93
CA GLU A 93 -24.03 2.08 22.85
C GLU A 93 -23.56 0.67 22.41
N ILE A 94 -22.67 0.59 21.43
CA ILE A 94 -22.16 -0.70 20.90
C ILE A 94 -21.23 -1.40 21.90
N PHE A 95 -20.45 -0.64 22.66
CA PHE A 95 -19.36 -1.17 23.49
C PHE A 95 -19.59 -1.05 25.02
N LYS A 96 -20.73 -0.52 25.48
CA LYS A 96 -21.04 -0.35 26.92
C LYS A 96 -20.81 -1.60 27.78
N ASP A 97 -21.18 -2.78 27.28
CA ASP A 97 -21.11 -4.04 28.02
C ASP A 97 -19.79 -4.79 27.75
N LYS A 98 -18.92 -4.22 26.91
CA LYS A 98 -17.70 -4.85 26.40
C LYS A 98 -16.44 -4.13 26.89
N LEU A 99 -16.54 -2.86 27.24
CA LEU A 99 -15.44 -2.03 27.71
C LEU A 99 -15.88 -1.27 28.96
N SER A 100 -15.05 -1.30 30.00
CA SER A 100 -15.33 -0.70 31.31
C SER A 100 -15.03 0.79 31.42
N TYR A 101 -14.62 1.43 30.32
CA TYR A 101 -14.20 2.83 30.29
C TYR A 101 -14.87 3.59 29.16
N LYS A 102 -14.98 4.91 29.34
CA LYS A 102 -15.55 5.80 28.33
C LYS A 102 -14.68 5.83 27.06
N LEU A 103 -15.33 5.71 25.91
CA LEU A 103 -14.71 5.86 24.60
C LEU A 103 -14.75 7.34 24.18
N GLU A 104 -13.58 7.92 23.97
CA GLU A 104 -13.44 9.33 23.62
C GLU A 104 -13.02 9.48 22.15
N VAL A 105 -13.87 10.16 21.39
CA VAL A 105 -13.63 10.47 19.98
C VAL A 105 -13.04 11.89 19.89
N GLU A 106 -11.91 12.02 19.19
CA GLU A 106 -11.28 13.32 18.94
C GLU A 106 -12.00 14.04 17.79
N ILE A 107 -12.14 13.35 16.65
CA ILE A 107 -12.80 13.89 15.47
C ILE A 107 -13.45 12.75 14.66
N ALA A 108 -14.63 13.01 14.13
CA ALA A 108 -15.26 12.12 13.16
C ALA A 108 -15.79 12.91 11.96
N HIS A 109 -15.68 12.32 10.77
CA HIS A 109 -16.23 12.90 9.55
C HIS A 109 -16.51 11.82 8.50
N ARG A 110 -17.45 12.10 7.59
CA ARG A 110 -17.78 11.23 6.44
C ARG A 110 -16.73 11.43 5.34
N VAL A 111 -16.36 10.35 4.66
CA VAL A 111 -15.35 10.36 3.58
C VAL A 111 -15.89 9.73 2.30
N GLY A 112 -15.52 10.33 1.17
CA GLY A 112 -15.84 9.84 -0.16
C GLY A 112 -17.16 10.39 -0.73
N PRO A 113 -17.42 10.12 -2.02
CA PRO A 113 -18.64 10.57 -2.68
C PRO A 113 -19.88 9.88 -2.10
N VAL A 114 -21.04 10.54 -2.18
CA VAL A 114 -22.33 9.94 -1.82
C VAL A 114 -22.59 8.76 -2.76
N THR A 115 -22.70 7.56 -2.21
CA THR A 115 -22.99 6.35 -3.01
C THR A 115 -24.47 6.35 -3.45
N LYS A 116 -24.84 5.53 -4.44
CA LYS A 116 -26.25 5.36 -4.87
C LYS A 116 -27.18 4.96 -3.71
N HIS A 117 -26.63 4.29 -2.69
CA HIS A 117 -27.36 3.87 -1.49
C HIS A 117 -27.24 4.87 -0.32
N GLY A 118 -26.64 6.04 -0.53
CA GLY A 118 -26.52 7.11 0.48
C GLY A 118 -25.53 6.84 1.63
N SER A 119 -25.05 5.62 1.81
CA SER A 119 -24.09 5.28 2.87
C SER A 119 -22.67 5.66 2.47
N ARG A 120 -22.00 6.46 3.32
CA ARG A 120 -20.58 6.83 3.20
C ARG A 120 -19.82 6.34 4.43
N PRO A 121 -18.59 5.83 4.32
CA PRO A 121 -17.81 5.50 5.50
C PRO A 121 -17.52 6.75 6.34
N MET A 122 -17.41 6.56 7.65
CA MET A 122 -16.84 7.56 8.55
C MET A 122 -15.40 7.23 8.88
N ILE A 123 -14.54 8.25 8.88
CA ILE A 123 -13.24 8.18 9.56
C ILE A 123 -13.43 8.76 10.95
N VAL A 124 -12.96 8.03 11.96
CA VAL A 124 -13.12 8.36 13.37
C VAL A 124 -11.77 8.24 14.05
N ARG A 125 -11.25 9.35 14.55
CA ARG A 125 -10.00 9.39 15.29
C ARG A 125 -10.28 9.28 16.79
N MET A 126 -9.68 8.29 17.41
CA MET A 126 -9.78 8.08 18.86
C MET A 126 -8.71 8.89 19.59
N GLN A 127 -9.00 9.37 20.79
CA GLN A 127 -7.99 10.05 21.61
C GLN A 127 -6.92 9.09 22.15
N ARG A 128 -7.30 7.83 22.41
CA ARG A 128 -6.43 6.82 23.01
C ARG A 128 -6.19 5.65 22.07
N TYR A 129 -4.92 5.35 21.81
CA TYR A 129 -4.54 4.22 20.95
C TYR A 129 -5.05 2.88 21.48
N VAL A 130 -4.95 2.67 22.81
CA VAL A 130 -5.43 1.45 23.48
C VAL A 130 -6.93 1.25 23.25
N ALA A 131 -7.73 2.32 23.35
CA ALA A 131 -9.17 2.26 23.10
C ALA A 131 -9.48 1.86 21.65
N LYS A 132 -8.75 2.44 20.69
CA LYS A 132 -8.85 2.10 19.27
C LYS A 132 -8.53 0.63 19.00
N GLU A 133 -7.46 0.08 19.60
CA GLU A 133 -7.10 -1.33 19.41
C GLU A 133 -8.10 -2.29 20.06
N ALA A 134 -8.64 -1.94 21.24
CA ALA A 134 -9.69 -2.72 21.89
C ALA A 134 -10.97 -2.80 21.02
N ILE A 135 -11.40 -1.68 20.44
CA ILE A 135 -12.52 -1.64 19.47
C ILE A 135 -12.26 -2.57 18.28
N LEU A 136 -11.06 -2.51 17.70
CA LEU A 136 -10.71 -3.36 16.56
C LEU A 136 -10.70 -4.85 16.91
N GLN A 137 -10.23 -5.20 18.11
CA GLN A 137 -10.20 -6.58 18.58
C GLN A 137 -11.61 -7.15 18.71
N ILE A 138 -12.52 -6.40 19.34
CA ILE A 138 -13.94 -6.79 19.49
C ILE A 138 -14.61 -6.88 18.12
N ALA A 139 -14.42 -5.87 17.25
CA ALA A 139 -14.99 -5.87 15.90
C ALA A 139 -14.52 -7.08 15.07
N LYS A 140 -13.27 -7.51 15.24
CA LYS A 140 -12.73 -8.70 14.57
C LYS A 140 -13.35 -9.99 15.10
N GLN A 141 -13.63 -10.08 16.40
CA GLN A 141 -14.24 -11.25 17.02
C GLN A 141 -15.71 -11.41 16.59
N GLU A 142 -16.48 -10.33 16.64
CA GLU A 142 -17.92 -10.37 16.35
C GLU A 142 -18.25 -10.30 14.85
N LYS A 143 -17.30 -9.85 14.01
CA LYS A 143 -17.40 -9.67 12.55
C LYS A 143 -18.42 -8.63 12.08
N VAL A 144 -19.59 -8.55 12.73
CA VAL A 144 -20.67 -7.61 12.44
C VAL A 144 -21.26 -7.11 13.76
N LEU A 145 -21.19 -5.80 13.98
CA LEU A 145 -21.79 -5.12 15.12
C LEU A 145 -23.19 -4.66 14.74
N HIS A 146 -24.10 -4.57 15.71
CA HIS A 146 -25.47 -4.10 15.47
C HIS A 146 -25.71 -2.80 16.24
N PHE A 147 -26.36 -1.83 15.59
CA PHE A 147 -26.77 -0.57 16.20
C PHE A 147 -28.09 -0.13 15.57
N LYS A 148 -29.16 -0.04 16.38
CA LYS A 148 -30.51 0.37 15.93
C LYS A 148 -31.00 -0.36 14.66
N GLY A 149 -30.76 -1.67 14.58
CA GLY A 149 -31.11 -2.51 13.42
C GLY A 149 -30.12 -2.45 12.24
N MET A 150 -29.13 -1.56 12.26
CA MET A 150 -28.09 -1.48 11.22
C MET A 150 -26.92 -2.41 11.53
N LYS A 151 -26.29 -2.93 10.46
CA LYS A 151 -25.07 -3.74 10.52
C LYS A 151 -23.84 -2.84 10.37
N VAL A 152 -23.17 -2.58 11.48
CA VAL A 152 -21.96 -1.74 11.55
C VAL A 152 -20.71 -2.60 11.41
N LYS A 153 -19.79 -2.17 10.55
CA LYS A 153 -18.45 -2.79 10.42
C LYS A 153 -17.37 -1.76 10.69
N ILE A 154 -16.38 -2.15 11.49
CA ILE A 154 -15.28 -1.26 11.91
C ILE A 154 -13.96 -1.89 11.48
N PHE A 155 -13.12 -1.10 10.82
CA PHE A 155 -11.82 -1.51 10.32
C PHE A 155 -10.74 -0.48 10.70
N PRO A 156 -9.45 -0.85 10.71
CA PRO A 156 -8.39 0.15 10.78
C PRO A 156 -8.41 1.06 9.55
N ASP A 157 -8.15 2.35 9.72
CA ASP A 157 -7.91 3.25 8.59
C ASP A 157 -6.46 3.13 8.14
N LEU A 158 -6.24 2.38 7.06
CA LEU A 158 -4.91 2.13 6.49
C LEU A 158 -4.68 3.02 5.27
N THR A 159 -3.41 3.36 5.01
CA THR A 159 -3.02 4.02 3.76
C THR A 159 -3.35 3.15 2.55
N ALA A 160 -3.43 3.77 1.37
CA ALA A 160 -3.69 3.04 0.13
C ALA A 160 -2.61 1.99 -0.14
N GLU A 161 -1.34 2.33 0.10
CA GLU A 161 -0.20 1.44 -0.14
C GLU A 161 -0.21 0.25 0.82
N VAL A 162 -0.46 0.46 2.12
CA VAL A 162 -0.59 -0.63 3.09
C VAL A 162 -1.80 -1.50 2.77
N SER A 163 -2.94 -0.89 2.40
CA SER A 163 -4.14 -1.62 2.01
C SER A 163 -3.89 -2.52 0.79
N LYS A 164 -3.19 -2.00 -0.23
CA LYS A 164 -2.80 -2.74 -1.43
C LYS A 164 -1.89 -3.91 -1.10
N ARG A 165 -0.83 -3.69 -0.31
CA ARG A 165 0.07 -4.76 0.15
C ARG A 165 -0.66 -5.84 0.94
N ARG A 166 -1.57 -5.46 1.84
CA ARG A 166 -2.38 -6.43 2.59
C ARG A 166 -3.35 -7.22 1.71
N ALA A 167 -3.88 -6.60 0.66
CA ALA A 167 -4.80 -7.25 -0.28
C ALA A 167 -4.12 -8.38 -1.07
N GLN A 168 -2.80 -8.30 -1.30
CA GLN A 168 -2.03 -9.38 -1.95
C GLN A 168 -2.13 -10.69 -1.17
N PHE A 169 -2.11 -10.64 0.16
CA PHE A 169 -2.24 -11.85 1.00
C PHE A 169 -3.65 -12.46 1.03
N LYS A 170 -4.64 -11.90 0.32
CA LYS A 170 -6.04 -12.36 0.39
C LYS A 170 -6.19 -13.84 0.07
N ASP A 171 -5.62 -14.28 -1.05
CA ASP A 171 -5.81 -15.66 -1.53
C ASP A 171 -5.06 -16.66 -0.66
N LEU A 172 -3.82 -16.35 -0.27
CA LEU A 172 -3.05 -17.17 0.66
C LEU A 172 -3.75 -17.29 2.03
N ARG A 173 -4.31 -16.20 2.57
CA ARG A 173 -5.05 -16.23 3.83
C ARG A 173 -6.33 -17.07 3.73
N MET A 174 -6.99 -17.07 2.58
CA MET A 174 -8.14 -17.92 2.33
C MET A 174 -7.75 -19.40 2.36
N LYS A 175 -6.64 -19.78 1.70
CA LYS A 175 -6.08 -21.14 1.75
C LYS A 175 -5.74 -21.56 3.18
N LEU A 176 -5.02 -20.70 3.91
CA LEU A 176 -4.67 -20.97 5.33
C LEU A 176 -5.89 -21.13 6.22
N HIS A 177 -6.93 -20.31 6.00
CA HIS A 177 -8.19 -20.43 6.73
C HIS A 177 -8.89 -21.76 6.43
N GLN A 178 -8.98 -22.15 5.15
CA GLN A 178 -9.57 -23.44 4.74
C GLN A 178 -8.79 -24.63 5.31
N ALA A 179 -7.47 -24.50 5.40
CA ALA A 179 -6.58 -25.49 5.99
C ALA A 179 -6.57 -25.52 7.53
N GLY A 180 -7.36 -24.66 8.20
CA GLY A 180 -7.38 -24.57 9.67
C GLY A 180 -6.09 -24.03 10.30
N VAL A 181 -5.19 -23.44 9.51
CA VAL A 181 -3.88 -22.97 9.98
C VAL A 181 -4.02 -21.59 10.62
N LYS A 182 -3.50 -21.46 11.84
CA LYS A 182 -3.48 -20.19 12.57
C LYS A 182 -2.58 -19.19 11.85
N HIS A 183 -3.15 -18.03 11.51
CA HIS A 183 -2.42 -16.99 10.81
C HIS A 183 -2.91 -15.59 11.22
N VAL A 184 -2.01 -14.60 11.15
CA VAL A 184 -2.29 -13.20 11.50
C VAL A 184 -1.59 -12.27 10.52
N LEU A 185 -2.27 -11.23 10.05
CA LEU A 185 -1.68 -10.20 9.20
C LEU A 185 -1.45 -8.92 10.02
N ILE A 186 -0.20 -8.67 10.39
CA ILE A 186 0.20 -7.53 11.22
C ILE A 186 0.59 -6.32 10.36
N TYR A 187 0.64 -5.14 10.99
CA TYR A 187 1.10 -3.92 10.35
C TYR A 187 2.61 -3.98 10.02
N PRO A 188 3.06 -3.42 8.88
CA PRO A 188 2.24 -2.85 7.81
C PRO A 188 1.52 -3.93 7.00
N ALA A 189 2.23 -4.97 6.55
CA ALA A 189 1.67 -6.09 5.79
C ALA A 189 2.55 -7.34 5.93
N THR A 190 2.77 -7.80 7.17
CA THR A 190 3.52 -9.03 7.43
C THR A 190 2.58 -10.14 7.82
N LEU A 191 2.54 -11.21 7.03
CA LEU A 191 1.75 -12.40 7.34
C LEU A 191 2.56 -13.31 8.26
N ILE A 192 1.98 -13.61 9.42
CA ILE A 192 2.50 -14.57 10.38
C ILE A 192 1.70 -15.85 10.23
N ILE A 193 2.39 -16.97 10.05
CA ILE A 193 1.80 -18.30 9.97
C ILE A 193 2.35 -19.11 11.14
N THR A 194 1.46 -19.75 11.91
CA THR A 194 1.82 -20.69 12.97
C THR A 194 1.40 -22.09 12.56
N PHE A 195 2.36 -22.98 12.38
CA PHE A 195 2.14 -24.35 11.93
C PHE A 195 3.09 -25.30 12.66
N ASN A 196 2.58 -26.39 13.23
CA ASN A 196 3.36 -27.39 13.99
C ASN A 196 4.28 -26.81 15.09
N GLY A 197 3.84 -25.74 15.77
CA GLY A 197 4.63 -25.05 16.79
C GLY A 197 5.60 -24.00 16.25
N ASP A 198 5.89 -24.00 14.95
CA ASP A 198 6.77 -23.03 14.31
C ASP A 198 6.00 -21.77 13.86
N ILE A 199 6.65 -20.62 14.05
CA ILE A 199 6.15 -19.32 13.62
C ILE A 199 7.04 -18.80 12.48
N LYS A 200 6.42 -18.49 11.34
CA LYS A 200 7.10 -17.92 10.16
C LYS A 200 6.47 -16.59 9.76
N TYR A 201 7.31 -15.69 9.23
CA TYR A 201 6.96 -14.31 8.87
C TYR A 201 7.19 -14.09 7.39
N PHE A 202 6.21 -13.51 6.70
CA PHE A 202 6.26 -13.26 5.26
C PHE A 202 5.90 -11.81 4.95
N GLN A 203 6.80 -11.11 4.26
CA GLN A 203 6.58 -9.73 3.79
C GLN A 203 6.03 -9.67 2.37
N ASP A 204 6.13 -10.77 1.63
CA ASP A 204 5.61 -10.92 0.28
C ASP A 204 4.74 -12.17 0.16
N GLN A 205 3.77 -12.13 -0.76
CA GLN A 205 2.84 -13.23 -0.99
C GLN A 205 3.54 -14.47 -1.54
N LYS A 206 4.54 -14.31 -2.41
CA LYS A 206 5.19 -15.42 -3.13
C LYS A 206 5.92 -16.35 -2.16
N SER A 207 6.73 -15.81 -1.27
CA SER A 207 7.43 -16.56 -0.24
C SER A 207 6.46 -17.33 0.68
N GLY A 208 5.33 -16.70 1.01
CA GLY A 208 4.28 -17.35 1.81
C GLY A 208 3.58 -18.50 1.07
N GLU A 209 3.34 -18.35 -0.23
CA GLU A 209 2.76 -19.41 -1.06
C GLU A 209 3.71 -20.58 -1.27
N ILE A 210 5.00 -20.30 -1.47
CA ILE A 210 6.05 -21.34 -1.54
C ILE A 210 6.05 -22.15 -0.23
N TYR A 211 6.06 -21.47 0.91
CA TYR A 211 6.00 -22.14 2.21
C TYR A 211 4.72 -22.98 2.39
N TYR A 212 3.57 -22.45 2.00
CA TYR A 212 2.31 -23.20 2.06
C TYR A 212 2.38 -24.48 1.22
N ASN A 213 2.82 -24.38 -0.04
CA ASN A 213 2.85 -25.51 -0.96
C ASN A 213 3.91 -26.57 -0.58
N GLN A 214 5.01 -26.17 0.06
CA GLN A 214 6.08 -27.09 0.42
C GLN A 214 5.88 -27.74 1.79
N MET A 215 5.39 -26.98 2.78
CA MET A 215 5.38 -27.43 4.18
C MET A 215 3.97 -27.76 4.68
N ILE A 216 2.96 -26.99 4.27
CA ILE A 216 1.61 -27.11 4.83
C ILE A 216 0.76 -28.05 4.00
N GLY A 217 0.65 -27.80 2.69
CA GLY A 217 -0.18 -28.58 1.76
C GLY A 217 0.11 -30.08 1.82
N PRO A 218 1.38 -30.52 1.65
CA PRO A 218 1.74 -31.94 1.67
C PRO A 218 1.45 -32.63 3.01
N THR A 219 1.72 -31.95 4.13
CA THR A 219 1.49 -32.48 5.48
C THR A 219 0.00 -32.70 5.76
N LEU A 220 -0.88 -31.85 5.21
CA LEU A 220 -2.32 -31.99 5.35
C LEU A 220 -2.90 -33.10 4.45
N SER A 221 -2.32 -33.33 3.26
CA SER A 221 -2.71 -34.44 2.39
C SER A 221 -2.21 -35.80 2.87
N GLY A 222 -1.04 -35.86 3.52
CA GLY A 222 -0.49 -37.11 4.05
C GLY A 222 -1.30 -37.70 5.20
N ASN A 223 -1.89 -36.84 6.04
CA ASN A 223 -2.72 -37.28 7.18
C ASN A 223 -4.12 -37.78 6.80
N GLN A 224 -4.52 -37.72 5.52
CA GLN A 224 -5.82 -38.25 5.05
C GLN A 224 -5.75 -39.70 4.54
N VAL A 225 -4.57 -40.32 4.47
CA VAL A 225 -4.39 -41.68 3.92
C VAL A 225 -4.37 -42.76 5.02
N ASP A 226 -4.23 -42.37 6.29
CA ASP A 226 -4.10 -43.29 7.43
C ASP A 226 -5.36 -43.33 8.35
N GLN A 227 -6.55 -43.01 7.81
CA GLN A 227 -7.85 -43.20 8.50
C GLN A 227 -8.83 -44.01 7.66
#